data_AF-A0A936IZF5-F1
#
_entry.id   AF-A0A936IZF5-F1
#
_cell.length_a   1.000
_cell.length_b   1.000
_cell.length_c   1.000
_cell.angle_alpha   90.00
_cell.angle_beta   90.00
_cell.angle_gamma   90.00
#
_symmetry.space_group_name_H-M   'P 1'
#
loop_
_entity.id
_entity.type
_entity.pdbx_description
1 polymer ?
#
loop_
_entity_poly.entity_id
_entity_poly.type
_entity_poly.pdbx_seq_one_letter_code
_entity_poly.pdbx_strand_id
1 'polypeptide(L)'
;MTRKLEISFNSPQCGWMSIGFSDGKNEFHTTTAHAPHETALPDLMRILTTIADAGRNPTGREGVSSEHLLKWNRDPEEFDFRFVRTGDDLTIEIYQYPTDDRDLNDRDLVYKHTAPTAEVLAAFAETFDQLYEDRDTDEFEFNWRQPFPYSEYEEFKQRST
;
A
#
# COMPACT_ATOMS: atom_id res chain seq x y z
N MET A 1 2.62 5.57 -24.48
CA MET A 1 1.78 6.07 -23.37
C MET A 1 2.10 5.22 -22.18
N THR A 2 2.95 5.72 -21.28
CA THR A 2 3.26 5.09 -19.99
C THR A 2 1.96 5.08 -19.21
N ARG A 3 1.44 3.90 -18.87
CA ARG A 3 0.15 3.78 -18.18
C ARG A 3 0.42 4.04 -16.70
N LYS A 4 -0.16 5.12 -16.18
CA LYS A 4 0.01 5.58 -14.79
C LYS A 4 -0.63 4.54 -13.87
N LEU A 5 0.05 4.19 -12.78
CA LEU A 5 -0.54 3.41 -11.69
C LEU A 5 -1.62 4.26 -11.02
N GLU A 6 -2.82 3.71 -10.92
CA GLU A 6 -3.93 4.28 -10.17
C GLU A 6 -4.14 3.44 -8.92
N ILE A 7 -4.22 4.14 -7.78
CA ILE A 7 -4.45 3.54 -6.47
C ILE A 7 -5.71 4.17 -5.92
N SER A 8 -6.61 3.36 -5.37
CA SER A 8 -7.85 3.85 -4.78
C SER A 8 -8.02 3.31 -3.37
N PHE A 9 -8.45 4.18 -2.47
CA PHE A 9 -9.07 3.80 -1.22
C PHE A 9 -10.55 4.16 -1.35
N ASN A 10 -11.45 3.21 -1.11
CA ASN A 10 -12.87 3.56 -0.98
C ASN A 10 -13.24 3.65 0.50
N SER A 11 -14.18 4.58 0.75
CA SER A 11 -14.82 4.88 2.03
C SER A 11 -14.93 3.63 2.91
N PRO A 12 -14.40 3.67 4.14
CA PRO A 12 -14.56 2.58 5.07
C PRO A 12 -16.04 2.30 5.31
N GLN A 13 -16.44 1.04 5.37
CA GLN A 13 -17.82 0.65 5.66
C GLN A 13 -17.81 -0.43 6.74
N CYS A 14 -18.47 -0.17 7.87
CA CYS A 14 -18.71 -1.19 8.90
C CYS A 14 -17.44 -1.94 9.40
N GLY A 15 -16.30 -1.27 9.49
CA GLY A 15 -15.02 -1.80 9.95
C GLY A 15 -14.15 -2.39 8.85
N TRP A 16 -14.47 -2.11 7.57
CA TRP A 16 -13.77 -2.54 6.36
C TRP A 16 -13.21 -1.36 5.59
N MET A 17 -12.02 -1.51 4.99
CA MET A 17 -11.39 -0.54 4.10
C MET A 17 -10.98 -1.26 2.83
N SER A 18 -11.30 -0.70 1.66
CA SER A 18 -10.89 -1.29 0.38
C SER A 18 -9.67 -0.59 -0.19
N ILE A 19 -8.77 -1.35 -0.80
CA ILE A 19 -7.67 -0.83 -1.62
C ILE A 19 -7.74 -1.44 -3.02
N GLY A 20 -7.57 -0.59 -4.04
CA GLY A 20 -7.51 -0.96 -5.44
C GLY A 20 -6.20 -0.54 -6.09
N PHE A 21 -5.73 -1.34 -7.04
CA PHE A 21 -4.58 -1.07 -7.90
C PHE A 21 -4.98 -1.30 -9.35
N SER A 22 -4.71 -0.33 -10.22
CA SER A 22 -4.95 -0.45 -11.67
C SER A 22 -3.76 0.12 -12.44
N ASP A 23 -3.24 -0.64 -13.41
CA ASP A 23 -2.20 -0.17 -14.34
C ASP A 23 -2.74 0.04 -15.77
N GLY A 24 -4.07 0.09 -15.91
CA GLY A 24 -4.78 0.16 -17.19
C GLY A 24 -4.73 -1.13 -18.03
N LYS A 25 -4.16 -2.22 -17.51
CA LYS A 25 -4.20 -3.57 -18.10
C LYS A 25 -4.70 -4.61 -17.10
N ASN A 26 -4.16 -4.56 -15.90
CA ASN A 26 -4.49 -5.41 -14.77
C ASN A 26 -5.12 -4.54 -13.68
N GLU A 27 -6.09 -5.12 -13.01
CA GLU A 27 -6.77 -4.50 -11.87
C GLU A 27 -6.77 -5.50 -10.73
N PHE A 28 -6.49 -5.02 -9.53
CA PHE A 28 -6.60 -5.78 -8.30
C PHE A 28 -7.37 -4.95 -7.27
N HIS A 29 -8.30 -5.59 -6.57
CA HIS A 29 -9.09 -4.95 -5.55
C HIS A 29 -9.28 -5.92 -4.38
N THR A 30 -9.08 -5.42 -3.17
CA THR A 30 -9.32 -6.18 -1.96
C THR A 30 -9.78 -5.27 -0.83
N THR A 31 -10.35 -5.88 0.21
CA THR A 31 -10.82 -5.21 1.42
C THR A 31 -10.09 -5.79 2.62
N THR A 32 -9.75 -4.96 3.61
CA THR A 32 -9.31 -5.42 4.93
C THR A 32 -10.28 -5.04 6.01
N ALA A 33 -10.42 -5.93 6.99
CA ALA A 33 -11.06 -5.62 8.25
C ALA A 33 -10.07 -4.90 9.17
N HIS A 34 -10.59 -4.08 10.08
CA HIS A 34 -9.78 -3.38 11.08
C HIS A 34 -9.08 -4.36 12.04
N ALA A 35 -9.66 -5.52 12.33
CA ALA A 35 -9.03 -6.56 13.15
C ALA A 35 -8.82 -7.82 12.30
N PRO A 36 -7.68 -8.53 12.41
CA PRO A 36 -6.56 -8.28 13.33
C PRO A 36 -5.53 -7.24 12.85
N HIS A 37 -5.72 -6.61 11.69
CA HIS A 37 -4.73 -5.74 11.04
C HIS A 37 -4.98 -4.24 11.25
N GLU A 38 -5.11 -3.82 12.51
CA GLU A 38 -5.42 -2.44 12.89
C GLU A 38 -4.39 -1.43 12.37
N THR A 39 -3.16 -1.91 12.14
CA THR A 39 -2.04 -1.11 11.67
C THR A 39 -1.82 -1.17 10.16
N ALA A 40 -2.68 -1.82 9.36
CA ALA A 40 -2.43 -2.01 7.92
C ALA A 40 -2.22 -0.68 7.16
N LEU A 41 -3.06 0.33 7.40
CA LEU A 41 -2.93 1.65 6.78
C LEU A 41 -1.68 2.41 7.25
N PRO A 42 -1.42 2.59 8.56
CA PRO A 42 -0.20 3.26 9.01
C PRO A 42 1.07 2.49 8.61
N ASP A 43 1.05 1.15 8.59
CA ASP A 43 2.21 0.35 8.16
C ASP A 43 2.49 0.53 6.66
N LEU A 44 1.45 0.61 5.83
CA LEU A 44 1.60 0.95 4.41
C LEU A 44 2.29 2.32 4.25
N MET A 45 1.82 3.34 4.96
CA MET A 45 2.43 4.68 4.92
C MET A 45 3.89 4.64 5.38
N ARG A 46 4.21 3.96 6.49
CA ARG A 46 5.59 3.81 6.98
C ARG A 46 6.52 3.13 5.98
N ILE A 47 6.04 2.07 5.32
CA ILE A 47 6.80 1.37 4.26
C ILE A 47 7.11 2.34 3.12
N LEU A 48 6.11 3.08 2.63
CA LEU A 48 6.28 4.03 1.54
C LEU A 48 7.17 5.21 1.93
N THR A 49 7.08 5.70 3.17
CA THR A 49 7.99 6.71 3.73
C THR A 49 9.43 6.22 3.75
N THR A 50 9.65 4.97 4.16
CA THR A 50 10.99 4.36 4.17
C THR A 50 11.56 4.25 2.75
N ILE A 51 10.72 3.85 1.79
CA ILE A 51 11.07 3.80 0.38
C ILE A 51 11.42 5.20 -0.14
N ALA A 52 10.65 6.23 0.22
CA ALA A 52 10.88 7.61 -0.19
C ALA A 52 12.21 8.16 0.40
N ASP A 53 12.48 7.91 1.68
CA ASP A 53 13.67 8.44 2.36
C ASP A 53 14.98 7.83 1.83
N ALA A 54 14.95 6.56 1.42
CA ALA A 54 16.06 5.91 0.73
C ALA A 54 16.46 6.63 -0.59
N GLY A 55 15.59 7.51 -1.11
CA GLY A 55 15.80 8.35 -2.29
C GLY A 55 16.69 9.59 -2.13
N ARG A 56 17.35 9.83 -0.97
CA ARG A 56 18.30 10.96 -0.81
C ARG A 56 19.78 10.59 -0.64
N ASN A 57 20.10 9.33 -0.35
CA ASN A 57 21.48 8.85 -0.34
C ASN A 57 21.47 7.32 -0.16
N PRO A 58 21.61 6.51 -1.22
CA PRO A 58 22.02 5.15 -1.02
C PRO A 58 23.49 5.25 -0.59
N THR A 59 23.84 4.75 0.58
CA THR A 59 25.26 4.46 0.86
C THR A 59 25.83 3.74 -0.36
N GLY A 60 26.81 4.35 -1.03
CA GLY A 60 27.33 4.00 -2.35
C GLY A 60 27.75 2.53 -2.53
N ARG A 61 26.76 1.66 -2.68
CA ARG A 61 26.89 0.28 -3.15
C ARG A 61 25.79 0.06 -4.17
N GLU A 62 26.17 0.18 -5.44
CA GLU A 62 25.38 -0.35 -6.55
C GLU A 62 24.94 -1.78 -6.20
N GLY A 63 23.62 -2.04 -6.24
CA GLY A 63 23.06 -3.39 -6.16
C GLY A 63 22.36 -3.80 -4.86
N VAL A 64 22.08 -2.90 -3.90
CA VAL A 64 21.22 -3.26 -2.75
C VAL A 64 19.75 -3.04 -3.10
N SER A 65 19.01 -4.12 -3.36
CA SER A 65 17.55 -4.10 -3.43
C SER A 65 16.97 -4.04 -2.02
N SER A 66 16.02 -3.14 -1.76
CA SER A 66 15.25 -3.15 -0.50
C SER A 66 13.89 -3.80 -0.73
N GLU A 67 13.45 -4.58 0.26
CA GLU A 67 12.19 -5.30 0.22
C GLU A 67 11.38 -4.97 1.48
N HIS A 68 10.10 -4.68 1.28
CA HIS A 68 9.15 -4.44 2.36
C HIS A 68 7.89 -5.28 2.13
N LEU A 69 7.32 -5.77 3.22
CA LEU A 69 6.13 -6.63 3.20
C LEU A 69 5.05 -6.01 4.09
N LEU A 70 3.87 -5.80 3.51
CA LEU A 70 2.66 -5.44 4.23
C LEU A 70 1.69 -6.62 4.21
N LYS A 71 1.29 -7.06 5.40
CA LYS A 71 0.25 -8.08 5.57
C LYS A 71 -1.12 -7.41 5.53
N TRP A 72 -2.01 -7.95 4.70
CA TRP A 72 -3.36 -7.44 4.49
C TRP A 72 -4.35 -8.61 4.55
N ASN A 73 -5.38 -8.53 5.38
CA ASN A 73 -6.31 -9.65 5.62
C ASN A 73 -7.65 -9.40 4.91
N ARG A 74 -8.30 -10.45 4.44
CA ARG A 74 -9.68 -10.46 3.97
C ARG A 74 -10.34 -11.77 4.42
N ASP A 75 -10.61 -11.91 5.72
CA ASP A 75 -11.16 -13.09 6.38
C ASP A 75 -12.12 -13.92 5.48
N PRO A 76 -11.78 -15.16 5.10
CA PRO A 76 -10.62 -15.98 5.53
C PRO A 76 -9.37 -15.85 4.65
N GLU A 77 -9.44 -15.15 3.52
CA GLU A 77 -8.33 -14.96 2.58
C GLU A 77 -7.28 -14.00 3.16
N GLU A 78 -6.02 -14.22 2.84
CA GLU A 78 -4.92 -13.32 3.25
C GLU A 78 -4.16 -12.81 2.04
N PHE A 79 -3.59 -11.63 2.16
CA PHE A 79 -2.75 -11.02 1.15
C PHE A 79 -1.43 -10.52 1.73
N ASP A 80 -0.39 -10.61 0.90
CA ASP A 80 0.90 -9.96 1.13
C ASP A 80 1.17 -8.98 0.01
N PHE A 81 1.36 -7.72 0.39
CA PHE A 81 1.77 -6.67 -0.53
C PHE A 81 3.26 -6.48 -0.36
N ARG A 82 4.01 -6.91 -1.36
CA ARG A 82 5.46 -6.90 -1.37
C ARG A 82 5.94 -5.76 -2.26
N PHE A 83 6.77 -4.90 -1.68
CA PHE A 83 7.38 -3.75 -2.35
C PHE A 83 8.87 -4.00 -2.50
N VAL A 84 9.35 -4.14 -3.73
CA VAL A 84 10.75 -4.44 -4.06
C VAL A 84 11.33 -3.26 -4.82
N ARG A 85 12.23 -2.50 -4.20
CA ARG A 85 12.93 -1.41 -4.87
C ARG A 85 14.21 -1.93 -5.52
N THR A 86 14.36 -1.66 -6.82
CA THR A 86 15.55 -2.02 -7.60
C THR A 86 16.05 -0.78 -8.33
N GLY A 87 17.05 -0.11 -7.76
CA GLY A 87 17.54 1.17 -8.27
C GLY A 87 16.46 2.26 -8.16
N ASP A 88 16.08 2.82 -9.30
CA ASP A 88 15.05 3.86 -9.40
C ASP A 88 13.64 3.30 -9.57
N ASP A 89 13.51 1.99 -9.81
CA ASP A 89 12.21 1.34 -10.02
C ASP A 89 11.69 0.69 -8.73
N LEU A 90 10.37 0.70 -8.58
CA LEU A 90 9.65 0.00 -7.52
C LEU A 90 8.71 -1.03 -8.13
N THR A 91 8.87 -2.28 -7.71
CA THR A 91 7.98 -3.39 -8.06
C THR A 91 7.01 -3.65 -6.91
N ILE A 92 5.71 -3.66 -7.23
CA ILE A 92 4.64 -4.09 -6.32
C ILE A 92 4.22 -5.50 -6.74
N GLU A 93 4.25 -6.45 -5.82
CA GLU A 93 3.75 -7.82 -5.99
C GLU A 93 2.69 -8.08 -4.92
N ILE A 94 1.52 -8.58 -5.32
CA ILE A 94 0.46 -8.96 -4.39
C ILE A 94 0.27 -10.45 -4.48
N TYR A 95 0.52 -11.12 -3.35
CA TYR A 95 0.29 -12.55 -3.20
C TYR A 95 -1.00 -12.79 -2.42
N GLN A 96 -1.86 -13.66 -2.91
CA GLN A 96 -3.04 -14.14 -2.22
C GLN A 96 -2.74 -15.50 -1.59
N TYR A 97 -3.21 -15.71 -0.37
CA TYR A 97 -3.22 -17.00 0.31
C TYR A 97 -4.68 -17.43 0.55
N PRO A 98 -4.97 -18.72 0.42
CA PRO A 98 -6.34 -19.24 0.60
C PRO A 98 -6.80 -19.22 2.06
N THR A 99 -5.87 -19.21 3.02
CA THR A 99 -6.14 -19.24 4.47
C THR A 99 -5.20 -18.33 5.25
N ASP A 100 -5.49 -18.14 6.54
CA ASP A 100 -4.73 -17.36 7.51
C ASP A 100 -3.35 -17.94 7.86
N ASP A 101 -3.12 -19.22 7.57
CA ASP A 101 -1.83 -19.91 7.75
C ASP A 101 -0.71 -19.35 6.86
N ARG A 102 -1.07 -18.65 5.76
CA ARG A 102 -0.14 -18.03 4.81
C ARG A 102 0.96 -18.99 4.32
N ASP A 103 0.57 -20.21 3.93
CA ASP A 103 1.50 -21.19 3.35
C ASP A 103 2.08 -20.67 2.03
N LEU A 104 3.41 -20.54 1.98
CA LEU A 104 4.13 -20.04 0.80
C LEU A 104 4.00 -20.93 -0.43
N ASN A 105 3.65 -22.21 -0.25
CA ASN A 105 3.45 -23.16 -1.34
C ASN A 105 2.07 -23.00 -2.00
N ASP A 106 1.10 -22.45 -1.27
CA ASP A 106 -0.29 -22.31 -1.72
C ASP A 106 -0.62 -20.87 -2.14
N ARG A 107 0.39 -19.98 -2.18
CA ARG A 107 0.20 -18.58 -2.55
C ARG A 107 0.17 -18.38 -4.06
N ASP A 108 -0.71 -17.50 -4.51
CA ASP A 108 -0.80 -17.08 -5.91
C ASP A 108 -0.39 -15.62 -6.07
N LEU A 109 0.43 -15.33 -7.09
CA LEU A 109 0.72 -13.95 -7.50
C LEU A 109 -0.49 -13.41 -8.28
N VAL A 110 -1.29 -12.57 -7.65
CA VAL A 110 -2.54 -12.04 -8.22
C VAL A 110 -2.39 -10.68 -8.85
N TYR A 111 -1.34 -9.93 -8.51
CA TYR A 111 -1.03 -8.64 -9.12
C TYR A 111 0.47 -8.39 -9.14
N LYS A 112 0.96 -7.79 -10.23
CA LYS A 112 2.35 -7.31 -10.34
C LYS A 112 2.42 -6.06 -11.19
N HIS A 113 3.07 -5.03 -10.65
CA HIS A 113 3.33 -3.79 -11.34
C HIS A 113 4.76 -3.32 -11.10
N THR A 114 5.37 -2.66 -12.07
CA THR A 114 6.71 -2.06 -11.92
C THR A 114 6.75 -0.74 -12.66
N ALA A 115 7.17 0.31 -11.96
CA ALA A 115 7.25 1.67 -12.46
C ALA A 115 8.34 2.44 -11.69
N PRO A 116 8.75 3.62 -12.18
CA PRO A 116 9.65 4.49 -11.43
C PRO A 116 9.12 4.77 -10.03
N THR A 117 10.00 4.68 -9.02
CA THR A 117 9.67 4.84 -7.61
C THR A 117 8.92 6.15 -7.36
N ALA A 118 9.37 7.24 -8.00
CA ALA A 118 8.74 8.55 -7.90
C ALA A 118 7.28 8.55 -8.41
N GLU A 119 6.99 7.83 -9.49
CA GLU A 119 5.63 7.73 -10.03
C GLU A 119 4.71 6.94 -9.09
N VAL A 120 5.21 5.84 -8.53
CA VAL A 120 4.45 5.03 -7.56
C VAL A 120 4.16 5.82 -6.28
N LEU A 121 5.17 6.51 -5.73
CA LEU A 121 4.99 7.35 -4.53
C LEU A 121 4.01 8.50 -4.78
N ALA A 122 4.06 9.12 -5.96
CA ALA A 122 3.11 10.17 -6.34
C ALA A 122 1.67 9.64 -6.43
N ALA A 123 1.48 8.43 -6.97
CA ALA A 123 0.16 7.79 -7.02
C ALA A 123 -0.40 7.55 -5.61
N PHE A 124 0.41 7.02 -4.69
CA PHE A 124 -0.01 6.85 -3.28
C PHE A 124 -0.28 8.18 -2.58
N ALA A 125 0.51 9.22 -2.85
CA ALA A 125 0.29 10.55 -2.29
C ALA A 125 -1.05 11.14 -2.72
N GLU A 126 -1.39 11.07 -4.01
CA GLU A 126 -2.68 11.50 -4.52
C GLU A 126 -3.84 10.78 -3.81
N THR A 127 -3.73 9.46 -3.61
CA THR A 127 -4.78 8.70 -2.94
C THR A 127 -4.87 8.98 -1.43
N PHE A 128 -3.74 9.16 -0.74
CA PHE A 128 -3.76 9.52 0.69
C PHE A 128 -4.29 10.92 0.93
N ASP A 129 -4.04 11.86 0.02
CA ASP A 129 -4.62 13.21 0.07
C ASP A 129 -6.14 13.14 -0.04
N GLN A 130 -6.65 12.36 -0.99
CA GLN A 130 -8.08 12.15 -1.13
C GLN A 130 -8.68 11.49 0.12
N LEU A 131 -8.06 10.42 0.63
CA LEU A 131 -8.53 9.75 1.85
C LEU A 131 -8.52 10.69 3.06
N TYR A 132 -7.51 11.56 3.17
CA TYR A 132 -7.44 12.59 4.20
C TYR A 132 -8.57 13.61 4.03
N GLU A 133 -8.82 14.12 2.83
CA GLU A 133 -9.90 15.08 2.57
C GLU A 133 -11.29 14.51 2.88
N ASP A 134 -11.52 13.24 2.53
CA ASP A 134 -12.79 12.56 2.71
C ASP A 134 -13.02 12.05 4.14
N ARG A 135 -11.98 12.04 5.00
CA ARG A 135 -12.02 11.43 6.35
C ARG A 135 -13.18 11.90 7.24
N ASP A 136 -13.55 13.17 7.14
CA ASP A 136 -14.62 13.76 7.94
C ASP A 136 -16.00 13.43 7.33
N THR A 137 -16.10 13.42 6.00
CA THR A 137 -17.31 13.09 5.24
C THR A 137 -17.68 11.62 5.38
N ASP A 138 -16.67 10.75 5.40
CA ASP A 138 -16.82 9.29 5.50
C ASP A 138 -16.91 8.79 6.94
N GLU A 139 -17.00 9.68 7.94
CA GLU A 139 -16.97 9.35 9.36
C GLU A 139 -15.86 8.31 9.68
N PHE A 140 -14.65 8.54 9.16
CA PHE A 140 -13.60 7.52 9.02
C PHE A 140 -13.39 6.73 10.30
N GLU A 141 -13.27 7.38 11.45
CA GLU A 141 -13.04 6.71 12.73
C GLU A 141 -14.21 5.83 13.17
N PHE A 142 -15.45 6.29 12.92
CA PHE A 142 -16.64 5.51 13.23
C PHE A 142 -16.76 4.29 12.32
N ASN A 143 -16.55 4.49 11.02
CA ASN A 143 -16.69 3.45 10.02
C ASN A 143 -15.53 2.48 10.00
N TRP A 144 -14.28 2.93 10.18
CA TRP A 144 -13.09 2.08 10.18
C TRP A 144 -12.74 1.52 11.56
N ARG A 145 -13.36 2.04 12.64
CA ARG A 145 -13.06 1.68 14.04
C ARG A 145 -11.62 2.01 14.46
N GLN A 146 -10.92 2.86 13.71
CA GLN A 146 -9.56 3.31 13.98
C GLN A 146 -9.44 4.79 13.58
N PRO A 147 -8.68 5.61 14.32
CA PRO A 147 -8.43 7.00 13.92
C PRO A 147 -7.63 7.05 12.62
N PHE A 148 -7.78 8.15 11.88
CA PHE A 148 -6.91 8.41 10.73
C PHE A 148 -5.44 8.53 11.19
N PRO A 149 -4.45 7.89 10.52
CA PRO A 149 -3.05 7.90 10.95
C PRO A 149 -2.35 9.22 10.56
N TYR A 150 -2.68 10.31 11.26
CA TYR A 150 -2.17 11.66 10.95
C TYR A 150 -0.65 11.75 10.96
N SER A 151 0.03 11.12 11.92
CA SER A 151 1.49 11.16 12.03
C SER A 151 2.18 10.57 10.82
N GLU A 152 1.75 9.38 10.40
CA GLU A 152 2.33 8.64 9.29
C GLU A 152 2.03 9.31 7.94
N TYR A 153 0.83 9.88 7.79
CA TYR A 153 0.45 10.65 6.62
C TYR A 153 1.31 11.90 6.45
N GLU A 154 1.49 12.70 7.51
CA GLU A 154 2.32 13.90 7.48
C GLU A 154 3.79 13.57 7.24
N GLU A 155 4.30 12.49 7.85
CA GLU A 155 5.68 12.04 7.61
C GLU A 155 5.87 11.57 6.17
N PHE A 156 4.93 10.80 5.64
CA PHE A 156 4.94 10.36 4.25
C PHE A 156 4.99 11.56 3.31
N LYS A 157 4.09 12.54 3.48
CA LYS A 157 4.08 13.78 2.69
C LYS A 157 5.43 14.50 2.67
N GLN A 158 6.07 14.63 3.83
CA GLN A 158 7.36 15.33 3.92
C GLN A 158 8.49 14.62 3.16
N ARG A 159 8.36 13.32 2.91
CA ARG A 159 9.39 12.48 2.27
C ARG A 159 9.08 12.14 0.82
N SER A 160 7.81 12.07 0.45
CA SER A 160 7.34 11.67 -0.89
C SER A 160 7.22 12.83 -1.89
N THR A 161 7.39 14.08 -1.43
CA THR A 161 7.25 15.31 -2.23
C THR A 161 8.60 15.96 -2.54
#